data_AF-A0A850MMH3-F1
#
_entry.id   AF-A0A850MMH3-F1
#
_cell.length_a   1.000
_cell.length_b   1.000
_cell.length_c   1.000
_cell.angle_alpha   90.00
_cell.angle_beta   90.00
_cell.angle_gamma   90.00
#
_symmetry.space_group_name_H-M   'P 1'
#
loop_
_entity.id
_entity.type
_entity.pdbx_description
1 polymer ?
#
loop_
_entity_poly.entity_id
_entity_poly.type
_entity_poly.pdbx_seq_one_letter_code
_entity_poly.pdbx_strand_id
1 'polypeptide(L)'
;MNDNFLEHWNQAKRHEEDGHKFFQEAKFHEAAESHKKAASLFRKAIEFLDENDEKEREIRNKTLGNHYIELANYYHSLATDYFYNGDKQRALEKFRQAIQEQKSAIEEYEKLKKVKQFKQELTSLKIALHFLLAHENICLAQIAFLNEKYREASEYFKTAEIHSNLEYEFTSELGDLGRLKRAKGRSYYSKGQILRSKALEAMQEGNIKNAKENYLKASQIFEAAVKLNPKWKEYSDLAKKSKKMGLALKTR
;
A
#
# COMPACT_ATOMS: atom_id res chain seq x y z
N MET A 1 6.11 23.80 -20.99
CA MET A 1 6.32 22.43 -20.49
C MET A 1 6.44 21.54 -21.72
N ASN A 2 7.50 20.72 -21.79
CA ASN A 2 7.86 19.92 -22.97
C ASN A 2 6.75 18.92 -23.34
N ASP A 3 6.38 18.81 -24.62
CA ASP A 3 5.35 17.86 -25.09
C ASP A 3 5.72 16.40 -24.77
N ASN A 4 7.01 16.07 -24.86
CA ASN A 4 7.52 14.75 -24.51
C ASN A 4 7.40 14.46 -23.01
N PHE A 5 7.55 15.47 -22.15
CA PHE A 5 7.30 15.33 -20.70
C PHE A 5 5.83 14.96 -20.46
N LEU A 6 4.91 15.71 -21.06
CA LEU A 6 3.49 15.55 -20.81
C LEU A 6 2.97 14.20 -21.33
N GLU A 7 3.50 13.73 -22.46
CA GLU A 7 3.20 12.40 -22.98
C GLU A 7 3.62 11.29 -22.01
N HIS A 8 4.88 11.28 -21.57
CA HIS A 8 5.39 10.26 -20.66
C HIS A 8 4.69 10.32 -19.30
N TRP A 9 4.41 11.51 -18.80
CA TRP A 9 3.64 11.72 -17.58
C TRP A 9 2.24 11.10 -17.67
N ASN A 10 1.50 11.40 -18.74
CA ASN A 10 0.14 10.89 -18.92
C ASN A 10 0.12 9.37 -19.11
N GLN A 11 1.09 8.81 -19.84
CA GLN A 11 1.26 7.36 -19.94
C GLN A 11 1.56 6.73 -18.58
N ALA A 12 2.43 7.34 -17.77
CA ALA A 12 2.77 6.85 -16.43
C ALA A 12 1.53 6.82 -15.53
N LYS A 13 0.72 7.89 -15.53
CA LYS A 13 -0.53 7.96 -14.74
C LYS A 13 -1.53 6.86 -15.11
N ARG A 14 -1.67 6.54 -16.39
CA ARG A 14 -2.52 5.41 -16.83
C ARG A 14 -2.04 4.07 -16.27
N HIS A 15 -0.74 3.82 -16.35
CA HIS A 15 -0.16 2.59 -15.82
C HIS A 15 -0.22 2.50 -14.29
N GLU A 16 -0.10 3.62 -13.57
CA GLU A 16 -0.34 3.69 -12.13
C GLU A 16 -1.79 3.28 -11.80
N GLU A 17 -2.78 3.80 -12.52
CA GLU A 17 -4.19 3.46 -12.31
C GLU A 17 -4.48 1.99 -12.59
N ASP A 18 -3.93 1.46 -13.70
CA ASP A 18 -4.04 0.05 -14.06
C ASP A 18 -3.38 -0.85 -13.00
N GLY A 19 -2.21 -0.47 -12.47
CA GLY A 19 -1.54 -1.21 -11.41
C GLY A 19 -2.40 -1.34 -10.15
N HIS A 20 -2.96 -0.22 -9.68
CA HIS A 20 -3.88 -0.23 -8.54
C HIS A 20 -5.14 -1.06 -8.80
N LYS A 21 -5.68 -1.01 -10.02
CA LYS A 21 -6.86 -1.79 -10.41
C LYS A 21 -6.55 -3.29 -10.40
N PHE A 22 -5.46 -3.71 -11.05
CA PHE A 22 -5.06 -5.12 -11.07
C PHE A 22 -4.80 -5.67 -9.67
N PHE A 23 -4.16 -4.88 -8.82
CA PHE A 23 -3.94 -5.26 -7.43
C PHE A 23 -5.27 -5.54 -6.70
N GLN A 24 -6.25 -4.65 -6.85
CA GLN A 24 -7.59 -4.81 -6.27
C GLN A 24 -8.35 -6.04 -6.80
N GLU A 25 -8.09 -6.41 -8.06
CA GLU A 25 -8.61 -7.61 -8.71
C GLU A 25 -7.84 -8.89 -8.33
N ALA A 26 -6.84 -8.79 -7.43
CA ALA A 26 -5.92 -9.85 -7.05
C ALA A 26 -5.09 -10.42 -8.22
N LYS A 27 -4.80 -9.58 -9.21
CA LYS A 27 -3.92 -9.84 -10.36
C LYS A 27 -2.54 -9.24 -10.08
N PHE A 28 -1.83 -9.83 -9.12
CA PHE A 28 -0.64 -9.21 -8.51
C PHE A 28 0.55 -9.13 -9.48
N HIS A 29 0.71 -10.12 -10.38
CA HIS A 29 1.74 -10.07 -11.41
C HIS A 29 1.49 -8.95 -12.42
N GLU A 30 0.26 -8.81 -12.92
CA GLU A 30 -0.14 -7.74 -13.83
C GLU A 30 -0.04 -6.36 -13.16
N ALA A 31 -0.38 -6.28 -11.87
CA ALA A 31 -0.18 -5.07 -11.07
C ALA A 31 1.29 -4.66 -11.04
N ALA A 32 2.19 -5.62 -10.75
CA ALA A 32 3.63 -5.39 -10.74
C ALA A 32 4.12 -4.86 -12.09
N GLU A 33 3.77 -5.52 -13.20
CA GLU A 33 4.20 -5.09 -14.54
C GLU A 33 3.68 -3.68 -14.89
N SER A 34 2.47 -3.32 -14.46
CA SER A 34 1.94 -1.98 -14.67
C SER A 34 2.70 -0.93 -13.86
N HIS A 35 2.93 -1.18 -12.56
CA HIS A 35 3.70 -0.27 -11.71
C HIS A 35 5.15 -0.08 -12.20
N LYS A 36 5.79 -1.16 -12.70
CA LYS A 36 7.12 -1.09 -13.31
C LYS A 36 7.14 -0.18 -14.54
N LYS A 37 6.13 -0.29 -15.41
CA LYS A 37 5.99 0.59 -16.57
C LYS A 37 5.78 2.04 -16.16
N ALA A 38 4.91 2.30 -15.19
CA ALA A 38 4.69 3.64 -14.64
C ALA A 38 6.00 4.25 -14.11
N ALA A 39 6.74 3.51 -13.27
CA ALA A 39 8.02 3.95 -12.74
C ALA A 39 9.03 4.29 -13.85
N SER A 40 9.13 3.45 -14.89
CA SER A 40 10.01 3.70 -16.03
C SER A 40 9.63 4.96 -16.80
N LEU A 41 8.33 5.22 -16.98
CA LEU A 41 7.83 6.39 -17.70
C LEU A 41 8.02 7.68 -16.89
N PHE A 42 7.81 7.65 -15.56
CA PHE A 42 8.16 8.78 -14.70
C PHE A 42 9.64 9.11 -14.76
N ARG A 43 10.51 8.09 -14.77
CA ARG A 43 11.96 8.29 -14.93
C ARG A 43 12.29 8.98 -16.26
N LYS A 44 11.66 8.56 -17.36
CA LYS A 44 11.83 9.23 -18.67
C LYS A 44 11.29 10.66 -18.65
N ALA A 45 10.15 10.91 -18.02
CA ALA A 45 9.60 12.26 -17.92
C ALA A 45 10.58 13.23 -17.24
N ILE A 46 11.28 12.77 -16.19
CA ILE A 46 12.31 13.55 -15.49
C ILE A 46 13.45 14.03 -16.40
N GLU A 47 13.81 13.25 -17.42
CA GLU A 47 14.91 13.58 -18.35
C GLU A 47 14.60 14.80 -19.23
N PHE A 48 13.32 15.19 -19.35
CA PHE A 48 12.88 16.35 -20.13
C PHE A 48 12.75 17.64 -19.31
N LEU A 49 13.16 17.62 -18.04
CA LEU A 49 13.08 18.76 -17.14
C LEU A 49 14.48 19.31 -16.85
N ASP A 50 14.64 20.63 -16.97
CA ASP A 50 15.87 21.34 -16.63
C ASP A 50 15.97 21.51 -15.12
N GLU A 51 17.09 21.05 -14.53
CA GLU A 51 17.35 21.19 -13.10
C GLU A 51 17.76 22.60 -12.67
N ASN A 52 18.17 23.44 -13.64
CA ASN A 52 18.56 24.83 -13.40
C ASN A 52 17.35 25.78 -13.39
N ASP A 53 16.23 25.39 -14.01
CA ASP A 53 14.98 26.12 -13.91
C ASP A 53 14.25 25.76 -12.61
N GLU A 54 13.90 26.79 -11.83
CA GLU A 54 13.29 26.60 -10.51
C GLU A 54 11.94 25.88 -10.55
N LYS A 55 11.11 26.15 -11.58
CA LYS A 55 9.80 25.52 -11.73
C LYS A 55 9.94 24.09 -12.21
N GLU A 56 10.83 23.84 -13.17
CA GLU A 56 11.06 22.48 -13.68
C GLU A 56 11.72 21.59 -12.63
N ARG A 57 12.62 22.13 -11.80
CA ARG A 57 13.16 21.42 -10.62
C ARG A 57 12.07 20.98 -9.64
N GLU A 58 11.06 21.82 -9.40
CA GLU A 58 9.94 21.46 -8.53
C GLU A 58 9.11 20.30 -9.11
N ILE A 59 8.80 20.38 -10.42
CA ILE A 59 8.09 19.31 -11.14
C ILE A 59 8.92 18.03 -11.15
N ARG A 60 10.24 18.15 -11.33
CA ARG A 60 11.18 17.03 -11.34
C ARG A 60 11.15 16.28 -10.03
N ASN A 61 11.21 17.00 -8.90
CA ASN A 61 11.20 16.39 -7.58
C ASN A 61 9.86 15.71 -7.28
N LYS A 62 8.72 16.31 -7.67
CA LYS A 62 7.40 15.66 -7.58
C LYS A 62 7.34 14.37 -8.42
N THR A 63 7.86 14.42 -9.65
CA THR A 63 7.91 13.28 -10.57
C THR A 63 8.83 12.17 -10.06
N LEU A 64 9.94 12.54 -9.42
CA LEU A 64 10.88 11.62 -8.77
C LEU A 64 10.22 10.90 -7.58
N GLY A 65 9.41 11.61 -6.78
CA GLY A 65 8.59 10.99 -5.73
C GLY A 65 7.63 9.93 -6.30
N ASN A 66 6.95 10.24 -7.42
CA ASN A 66 6.08 9.27 -8.09
C ASN A 66 6.84 8.06 -8.62
N HIS A 67 8.04 8.25 -9.17
CA HIS A 67 8.90 7.15 -9.61
C HIS A 67 9.20 6.17 -8.47
N TYR A 68 9.64 6.67 -7.31
CA TYR A 68 9.93 5.80 -6.16
C TYR A 68 8.69 5.12 -5.60
N ILE A 69 7.54 5.82 -5.54
CA ILE A 69 6.25 5.22 -5.15
C ILE A 69 5.90 4.04 -6.06
N GLU A 70 6.00 4.22 -7.37
CA GLU A 70 5.64 3.16 -8.31
C GLU A 70 6.63 2.00 -8.28
N LEU A 71 7.91 2.26 -8.04
CA LEU A 71 8.91 1.20 -7.86
C LEU A 71 8.67 0.41 -6.57
N ALA A 72 8.26 1.08 -5.48
CA ALA A 72 7.82 0.42 -4.26
C ALA A 72 6.57 -0.44 -4.48
N ASN A 73 5.56 0.08 -5.19
CA ASN A 73 4.34 -0.65 -5.54
C ASN A 73 4.63 -1.89 -6.41
N TYR A 74 5.57 -1.78 -7.34
CA TYR A 74 6.08 -2.90 -8.14
C TYR A 74 6.63 -4.02 -7.24
N TYR A 75 7.59 -3.69 -6.37
CA TYR A 75 8.19 -4.69 -5.47
C TYR A 75 7.18 -5.26 -4.49
N HIS A 76 6.25 -4.46 -3.97
CA HIS A 76 5.18 -4.92 -3.12
C HIS A 76 4.24 -5.91 -3.85
N SER A 77 3.87 -5.60 -5.09
CA SER A 77 3.00 -6.46 -5.90
C SER A 77 3.68 -7.79 -6.21
N LEU A 78 4.97 -7.77 -6.56
CA LEU A 78 5.75 -9.01 -6.72
C LEU A 78 5.86 -9.80 -5.42
N ALA A 79 6.12 -9.13 -4.29
CA ALA A 79 6.20 -9.78 -2.99
C ALA A 79 4.88 -10.47 -2.63
N THR A 80 3.77 -9.81 -2.93
CA THR A 80 2.41 -10.34 -2.70
C THR A 80 2.12 -11.51 -3.64
N ASP A 81 2.50 -11.43 -4.91
CA ASP A 81 2.41 -12.55 -5.86
C ASP A 81 3.19 -13.78 -5.37
N TYR A 82 4.48 -13.60 -5.02
CA TYR A 82 5.30 -14.68 -4.44
C TYR A 82 4.71 -15.25 -3.16
N PHE A 83 4.18 -14.39 -2.28
CA PHE A 83 3.52 -14.81 -1.04
C PHE A 83 2.32 -15.72 -1.31
N TYR A 84 1.42 -15.34 -2.21
CA TYR A 84 0.25 -16.14 -2.55
C TYR A 84 0.62 -17.43 -3.32
N ASN A 85 1.73 -17.41 -4.06
CA ASN A 85 2.31 -18.58 -4.71
C ASN A 85 3.15 -19.47 -3.75
N GLY A 86 3.30 -19.07 -2.48
CA GLY A 86 3.98 -19.86 -1.45
C GLY A 86 5.50 -19.66 -1.35
N ASP A 87 6.10 -18.82 -2.20
CA ASP A 87 7.54 -18.51 -2.17
C ASP A 87 7.83 -17.41 -1.14
N LYS A 88 7.90 -17.82 0.13
CA LYS A 88 8.14 -16.92 1.26
C LYS A 88 9.48 -16.18 1.16
N GLN A 89 10.53 -16.83 0.65
CA GLN A 89 11.87 -16.24 0.62
C GLN A 89 11.94 -15.09 -0.38
N ARG A 90 11.42 -15.30 -1.60
CA ARG A 90 11.34 -14.22 -2.59
C ARG A 90 10.39 -13.11 -2.14
N ALA A 91 9.27 -13.46 -1.48
CA ALA A 91 8.37 -12.46 -0.91
C ALA A 91 9.10 -11.54 0.09
N LEU A 92 9.87 -12.11 1.03
CA LEU A 92 10.65 -11.35 2.01
C LEU A 92 11.65 -10.40 1.34
N GLU A 93 12.39 -10.88 0.34
CA GLU A 93 13.35 -10.07 -0.40
C GLU A 93 12.65 -8.88 -1.07
N LYS A 94 11.53 -9.13 -1.76
CA LYS A 94 10.79 -8.08 -2.47
C LYS A 94 10.13 -7.08 -1.52
N PHE A 95 9.62 -7.50 -0.37
CA PHE A 95 9.12 -6.55 0.64
C PHE A 95 10.23 -5.63 1.18
N ARG A 96 11.47 -6.13 1.37
CA ARG A 96 12.59 -5.29 1.78
C ARG A 96 12.97 -4.27 0.71
N GLN A 97 12.94 -4.66 -0.58
CA GLN A 97 13.16 -3.72 -1.68
C GLN A 97 12.07 -2.64 -1.70
N ALA A 98 10.79 -3.00 -1.53
CA ALA A 98 9.71 -2.02 -1.44
C ALA A 98 9.91 -0.99 -0.31
N ILE A 99 10.35 -1.43 0.86
CA ILE A 99 10.67 -0.55 2.00
C ILE A 99 11.83 0.39 1.64
N GLN A 100 12.87 -0.10 0.96
CA GLN A 100 14.01 0.74 0.58
C GLN A 100 13.58 1.87 -0.37
N GLU A 101 12.75 1.57 -1.37
CA GLU A 101 12.21 2.58 -2.29
C GLU A 101 11.31 3.59 -1.56
N GLN A 102 10.50 3.12 -0.59
CA GLN A 102 9.66 4.01 0.23
C GLN A 102 10.51 4.97 1.08
N LYS A 103 11.61 4.50 1.65
CA LYS A 103 12.53 5.37 2.40
C LYS A 103 13.15 6.44 1.50
N SER A 104 13.60 6.07 0.30
CA SER A 104 14.08 7.03 -0.69
C SER A 104 13.01 8.04 -1.09
N ALA A 105 11.76 7.61 -1.23
CA ALA A 105 10.63 8.50 -1.49
C ALA A 105 10.41 9.47 -0.31
N ILE A 106 10.36 8.97 0.93
CA ILE A 106 10.16 9.77 2.15
C ILE A 106 11.26 10.83 2.30
N GLU A 107 12.52 10.46 2.11
CA GLU A 107 13.66 11.38 2.16
C GLU A 107 13.51 12.51 1.16
N GLU A 108 13.09 12.19 -0.07
CA GLU A 108 12.86 13.20 -1.11
C GLU A 108 11.68 14.12 -0.76
N TYR A 109 10.59 13.56 -0.23
CA TYR A 109 9.45 14.33 0.25
C TYR A 109 9.82 15.28 1.40
N GLU A 110 10.65 14.85 2.35
CA GLU A 110 11.09 15.70 3.46
C GLU A 110 12.04 16.83 3.02
N LYS A 111 12.81 16.65 1.94
CA LYS A 111 13.55 17.77 1.31
C LYS A 111 12.58 18.78 0.70
N LEU A 112 11.59 18.31 -0.06
CA LEU A 112 10.62 19.15 -0.75
C LEU A 112 9.80 20.02 0.21
N LYS A 113 9.37 19.43 1.34
CA LYS A 113 8.62 20.13 2.38
C LYS A 113 9.33 21.35 2.97
N LYS A 114 10.68 21.41 2.89
CA LYS A 114 11.50 22.52 3.41
C LYS A 114 11.64 23.68 2.42
N VAL A 115 11.38 23.45 1.13
CA VAL A 115 11.39 24.48 0.09
C VAL A 115 10.05 25.24 0.18
N LYS A 116 10.14 26.56 0.35
CA LYS A 116 9.08 27.41 0.92
C LYS A 116 7.81 27.50 0.07
N GLN A 117 6.67 27.47 0.80
CA GLN A 117 5.34 27.98 0.42
C GLN A 117 4.55 27.21 -0.65
N PHE A 118 3.94 26.11 -0.22
CA PHE A 118 2.64 25.74 -0.75
C PHE A 118 1.72 25.20 0.33
N LYS A 119 0.68 25.96 0.66
CA LYS A 119 -0.33 25.55 1.63
C LYS A 119 -1.20 24.39 1.09
N GLN A 120 -1.42 24.34 -0.23
CA GLN A 120 -2.10 23.23 -0.93
C GLN A 120 -1.18 22.03 -1.21
N GLU A 121 0.10 22.24 -1.47
CA GLU A 121 1.06 21.13 -1.60
C GLU A 121 1.42 20.52 -0.26
N LEU A 122 1.40 21.27 0.83
CA LEU A 122 1.61 20.71 2.16
C LEU A 122 0.59 19.60 2.46
N THR A 123 -0.69 19.79 2.10
CA THR A 123 -1.72 18.75 2.23
C THR A 123 -1.39 17.57 1.31
N SER A 124 -1.07 17.81 0.04
CA SER A 124 -0.70 16.75 -0.92
C SER A 124 0.54 15.93 -0.49
N LEU A 125 1.55 16.61 0.08
CA LEU A 125 2.78 16.04 0.62
C LEU A 125 2.50 15.22 1.88
N LYS A 126 1.64 15.69 2.79
CA LYS A 126 1.20 14.91 3.95
C LYS A 126 0.48 13.63 3.54
N ILE A 127 -0.39 13.71 2.54
CA ILE A 127 -1.09 12.53 2.02
C ILE A 127 -0.07 11.53 1.42
N ALA A 128 0.92 12.01 0.65
CA ALA A 128 1.98 11.16 0.11
C ALA A 128 2.84 10.51 1.20
N LEU A 129 3.24 11.29 2.21
CA LEU A 129 4.01 10.80 3.35
C LEU A 129 3.23 9.72 4.12
N HIS A 130 1.97 9.96 4.45
CA HIS A 130 1.16 8.97 5.16
C HIS A 130 0.85 7.74 4.33
N PHE A 131 0.69 7.88 3.01
CA PHE A 131 0.61 6.74 2.10
C PHE A 131 1.88 5.87 2.18
N LEU A 132 3.07 6.48 2.12
CA LEU A 132 4.35 5.78 2.17
C LEU A 132 4.57 5.09 3.51
N LEU A 133 4.34 5.81 4.62
CA LEU A 133 4.46 5.24 5.96
C LEU A 133 3.47 4.10 6.19
N ALA A 134 2.24 4.21 5.68
CA ALA A 134 1.27 3.12 5.74
C ALA A 134 1.78 1.89 4.99
N HIS A 135 2.29 2.07 3.77
CA HIS A 135 2.82 0.97 2.97
C HIS A 135 4.08 0.33 3.57
N GLU A 136 5.01 1.12 4.11
CA GLU A 136 6.19 0.60 4.80
C GLU A 136 5.79 -0.31 5.95
N ASN A 137 4.85 0.16 6.77
CA ASN A 137 4.34 -0.62 7.88
C ASN A 137 3.57 -1.87 7.42
N ILE A 138 2.86 -1.84 6.29
CA ILE A 138 2.26 -3.05 5.71
C ILE A 138 3.34 -4.07 5.32
N CYS A 139 4.41 -3.63 4.65
CA CYS A 139 5.52 -4.50 4.27
C CYS A 139 6.22 -5.09 5.50
N LEU A 140 6.50 -4.28 6.53
CA LEU A 140 7.07 -4.73 7.80
C LEU A 140 6.14 -5.74 8.49
N ALA A 141 4.84 -5.48 8.50
CA ALA A 141 3.84 -6.39 9.05
C ALA A 141 3.82 -7.72 8.31
N GLN A 142 3.89 -7.71 6.97
CA GLN A 142 3.95 -8.91 6.15
C GLN A 142 5.23 -9.71 6.39
N ILE A 143 6.37 -9.05 6.56
CA ILE A 143 7.64 -9.68 6.94
C ILE A 143 7.52 -10.33 8.33
N ALA A 144 7.00 -9.61 9.33
CA ALA A 144 6.82 -10.14 10.67
C ALA A 144 5.84 -11.33 10.68
N PHE A 145 4.75 -11.23 9.91
CA PHE A 145 3.76 -12.29 9.75
C PHE A 145 4.38 -13.55 9.11
N LEU A 146 5.22 -13.38 8.10
CA LEU A 146 5.94 -14.46 7.43
C LEU A 146 6.94 -15.17 8.33
N ASN A 147 7.53 -14.43 9.27
CA ASN A 147 8.41 -14.95 10.32
C ASN A 147 7.66 -15.42 11.57
N GLU A 148 6.33 -15.54 11.51
CA GLU A 148 5.46 -16.00 12.60
C GLU A 148 5.51 -15.13 13.87
N LYS A 149 5.99 -13.89 13.74
CA LYS A 149 6.00 -12.87 14.79
C LYS A 149 4.69 -12.09 14.79
N TYR A 150 3.58 -12.76 15.13
CA TYR A 150 2.24 -12.20 14.93
C TYR A 150 1.92 -10.98 15.79
N ARG A 151 2.47 -10.91 17.01
CA ARG A 151 2.38 -9.71 17.87
C ARG A 151 3.01 -8.50 17.19
N GLU A 152 4.23 -8.65 16.70
CA GLU A 152 4.95 -7.61 15.97
C GLU A 152 4.22 -7.20 14.69
N ALA A 153 3.71 -8.19 13.92
CA ALA A 153 2.91 -7.94 12.74
C ALA A 153 1.64 -7.13 13.04
N SER A 154 0.96 -7.42 14.16
CA SER A 154 -0.21 -6.65 14.61
C SER A 154 0.16 -5.19 14.90
N GLU A 155 1.30 -4.92 15.55
CA GLU A 155 1.72 -3.54 15.83
C GLU A 155 2.03 -2.76 14.54
N TYR A 156 2.75 -3.37 13.58
CA TYR A 156 2.97 -2.73 12.29
C TYR A 156 1.65 -2.48 11.54
N PHE A 157 0.70 -3.43 11.52
CA PHE A 157 -0.60 -3.18 10.89
C PHE A 157 -1.40 -2.06 11.59
N LYS A 158 -1.30 -1.91 12.91
CA LYS A 158 -1.92 -0.77 13.63
C LYS A 158 -1.30 0.55 13.18
N THR A 159 0.02 0.63 13.10
CA THR A 159 0.71 1.84 12.60
C THR A 159 0.31 2.13 11.15
N ALA A 160 0.20 1.11 10.30
CA ALA A 160 -0.30 1.26 8.94
C ALA A 160 -1.75 1.76 8.89
N GLU A 161 -2.62 1.29 9.79
CA GLU A 161 -3.99 1.76 9.91
C GLU A 161 -4.05 3.24 10.28
N ILE A 162 -3.26 3.67 11.27
CA ILE A 162 -3.18 5.07 11.69
C ILE A 162 -2.80 5.97 10.51
N HIS A 163 -1.75 5.60 9.78
CA HIS A 163 -1.32 6.37 8.61
C HIS A 163 -2.33 6.32 7.46
N SER A 164 -3.02 5.19 7.24
CA SER A 164 -4.10 5.11 6.24
C SER A 164 -5.29 6.00 6.60
N ASN A 165 -5.60 6.15 7.88
CA ASN A 165 -6.67 7.04 8.35
C ASN A 165 -6.26 8.51 8.22
N LEU A 166 -5.01 8.86 8.57
CA LEU A 166 -4.47 10.21 8.35
C LEU A 166 -4.45 10.57 6.86
N GLU A 167 -4.04 9.64 6.00
CA GLU A 167 -4.13 9.81 4.54
C GLU A 167 -5.57 10.09 4.10
N TYR A 168 -6.54 9.31 4.60
CA TYR A 168 -7.95 9.49 4.30
C TYR A 168 -8.46 10.88 4.71
N GLU A 169 -8.14 11.32 5.94
CA GLU A 169 -8.55 12.62 6.47
C GLU A 169 -8.01 13.76 5.59
N PHE A 170 -6.72 13.79 5.32
CA PHE A 170 -6.12 14.83 4.46
C PHE A 170 -6.63 14.75 3.01
N THR A 171 -6.92 13.55 2.48
CA THR A 171 -7.48 13.41 1.13
C THR A 171 -8.92 13.93 1.06
N SER A 172 -9.68 13.83 2.16
CA SER A 172 -11.07 14.26 2.19
C SER A 172 -11.23 15.76 1.98
N GLU A 173 -10.23 16.54 2.40
CA GLU A 173 -10.12 17.98 2.18
C GLU A 173 -9.91 18.34 0.71
N LEU A 174 -9.36 17.42 -0.11
CA LEU A 174 -9.06 17.63 -1.53
C LEU A 174 -10.14 17.13 -2.49
N GLY A 175 -11.09 16.32 -2.01
CA GLY A 175 -12.17 15.77 -2.85
C GLY A 175 -11.75 14.67 -3.84
N ASP A 176 -10.53 14.13 -3.74
CA ASP A 176 -10.08 13.00 -4.58
C ASP A 176 -10.73 11.68 -4.12
N LEU A 177 -11.89 11.38 -4.72
CA LEU A 177 -12.68 10.19 -4.40
C LEU A 177 -11.93 8.88 -4.67
N GLY A 178 -11.04 8.86 -5.67
CA GLY A 178 -10.26 7.66 -6.01
C GLY A 178 -9.26 7.34 -4.91
N ARG A 179 -8.51 8.34 -4.46
CA ARG A 179 -7.54 8.19 -3.38
C ARG A 179 -8.20 7.93 -2.03
N LEU A 180 -9.35 8.57 -1.75
CA LEU A 180 -10.17 8.28 -0.57
C LEU A 180 -10.56 6.81 -0.49
N LYS A 181 -11.05 6.24 -1.60
CA LYS A 181 -11.39 4.81 -1.68
C LYS A 181 -10.17 3.93 -1.43
N ARG A 182 -9.00 4.26 -1.98
CA ARG A 182 -7.76 3.50 -1.76
C ARG A 182 -7.30 3.56 -0.30
N ALA A 183 -7.27 4.75 0.31
CA ALA A 183 -6.89 4.94 1.72
C ALA A 183 -7.85 4.18 2.65
N LYS A 184 -9.16 4.26 2.38
CA LYS A 184 -10.17 3.50 3.12
C LYS A 184 -9.99 1.99 2.96
N GLY A 185 -9.68 1.53 1.75
CA GLY A 185 -9.33 0.12 1.48
C GLY A 185 -8.18 -0.34 2.35
N ARG A 186 -7.04 0.37 2.32
CA ARG A 186 -5.87 0.06 3.18
C ARG A 186 -6.22 0.01 4.66
N SER A 187 -7.05 0.94 5.16
CA SER A 187 -7.54 0.91 6.54
C SER A 187 -8.32 -0.37 6.85
N TYR A 188 -9.22 -0.81 5.96
CA TYR A 188 -9.92 -2.10 6.12
C TYR A 188 -8.96 -3.29 6.07
N TYR A 189 -7.98 -3.26 5.15
CA TYR A 189 -6.97 -4.30 5.03
C TYR A 189 -6.19 -4.44 6.35
N SER A 190 -5.64 -3.34 6.86
CA SER A 190 -4.91 -3.31 8.13
C SER A 190 -5.77 -3.81 9.29
N LYS A 191 -7.02 -3.33 9.44
CA LYS A 191 -7.95 -3.79 10.49
C LYS A 191 -8.20 -5.30 10.45
N GLY A 192 -8.47 -5.84 9.27
CA GLY A 192 -8.73 -7.27 9.11
C GLY A 192 -7.47 -8.10 9.38
N GLN A 193 -6.31 -7.62 8.95
CA GLN A 193 -5.03 -8.28 9.18
C GLN A 193 -4.58 -8.23 10.65
N ILE A 194 -4.84 -7.14 11.40
CA ILE A 194 -4.64 -7.08 12.86
C ILE A 194 -5.39 -8.22 13.55
N LEU A 195 -6.67 -8.38 13.22
CA LEU A 195 -7.50 -9.44 13.80
C LEU A 195 -6.99 -10.83 13.42
N ARG A 196 -6.54 -11.03 12.18
CA ARG A 196 -5.92 -12.32 11.77
C ARG A 196 -4.61 -12.60 12.50
N SER A 197 -3.76 -11.59 12.70
CA SER A 197 -2.51 -11.72 13.48
C SER A 197 -2.83 -12.07 14.94
N LYS A 198 -3.77 -11.37 15.56
CA LYS A 198 -4.25 -11.70 16.92
C LYS A 198 -4.87 -13.09 17.01
N ALA A 199 -5.55 -13.54 15.97
CA ALA A 199 -6.09 -14.90 15.93
C ALA A 199 -4.97 -15.95 15.97
N LEU A 200 -3.91 -15.74 15.18
CA LEU A 200 -2.75 -16.63 15.13
C LEU A 200 -1.92 -16.59 16.42
N GLU A 201 -1.73 -15.41 17.01
CA GLU A 201 -1.11 -15.26 18.33
C GLU A 201 -1.91 -16.03 19.40
N ALA A 202 -3.24 -15.86 19.43
CA ALA A 202 -4.10 -16.61 20.35
C ALA A 202 -4.02 -18.12 20.12
N MET A 203 -3.81 -18.59 18.88
CA MET A 203 -3.55 -20.01 18.60
C MET A 203 -2.22 -20.49 19.19
N GLN A 204 -1.14 -19.69 19.06
CA GLN A 204 0.15 -20.00 19.67
C GLN A 204 0.05 -20.07 21.21
N GLU A 205 -0.81 -19.24 21.80
CA GLU A 205 -1.08 -19.23 23.25
C GLU A 205 -2.08 -20.31 23.70
N GLY A 206 -2.62 -21.13 22.79
CA GLY A 206 -3.62 -22.17 23.10
C GLY A 206 -5.03 -21.63 23.35
N ASN A 207 -5.28 -20.34 23.15
CA ASN A 207 -6.58 -19.70 23.33
C ASN A 207 -7.45 -19.81 22.05
N ILE A 208 -7.96 -21.03 21.80
CA ILE A 208 -8.74 -21.35 20.60
C ILE A 208 -10.03 -20.53 20.48
N LYS A 209 -10.67 -20.21 21.61
CA LYS A 209 -11.89 -19.39 21.62
C LYS A 209 -11.60 -17.99 21.09
N ASN A 210 -10.57 -17.33 21.62
CA ASN A 210 -10.17 -16.00 21.16
C ASN A 210 -9.68 -16.02 19.71
N ALA A 211 -8.95 -17.07 19.30
CA ALA A 211 -8.56 -17.25 17.90
C ALA A 211 -9.75 -17.29 16.95
N LYS A 212 -10.78 -18.08 17.30
CA LYS A 212 -12.03 -18.18 16.52
C LYS A 212 -12.74 -16.84 16.41
N GLU A 213 -12.93 -16.15 17.54
CA GLU A 213 -13.60 -14.85 17.56
C GLU A 213 -12.88 -13.84 16.67
N ASN A 214 -11.55 -13.77 16.75
CA ASN A 214 -10.76 -12.85 15.95
C ASN A 214 -10.82 -13.17 14.44
N TYR A 215 -10.77 -14.44 14.03
CA TYR A 215 -10.95 -14.80 12.61
C TYR A 215 -12.33 -14.43 12.06
N LEU A 216 -13.39 -14.64 12.85
CA LEU A 216 -14.75 -14.29 12.42
C LEU A 216 -14.94 -12.77 12.34
N LYS A 217 -14.40 -12.01 13.31
CA LYS A 217 -14.37 -10.54 13.24
C LYS A 217 -13.56 -10.05 12.03
N ALA A 218 -12.41 -10.67 11.74
CA ALA A 218 -11.62 -10.34 10.56
C ALA A 218 -12.44 -10.53 9.27
N SER A 219 -13.18 -11.65 9.16
CA SER A 219 -14.09 -11.89 8.04
C SER A 219 -15.10 -10.77 7.87
N GLN A 220 -15.75 -10.33 8.95
CA GLN A 220 -16.74 -9.26 8.92
C GLN A 220 -16.13 -7.92 8.44
N ILE A 221 -14.90 -7.61 8.87
CA ILE A 221 -14.18 -6.42 8.42
C ILE A 221 -13.91 -6.46 6.92
N PHE A 222 -13.43 -7.60 6.39
CA PHE A 222 -13.20 -7.75 4.96
C PHE A 222 -14.51 -7.75 4.15
N GLU A 223 -15.59 -8.35 4.66
CA GLU A 223 -16.93 -8.27 4.04
C GLU A 223 -17.43 -6.83 3.97
N ALA A 224 -17.19 -6.02 5.00
CA ALA A 224 -17.53 -4.60 4.98
C ALA A 224 -16.74 -3.83 3.91
N ALA A 225 -15.47 -4.18 3.67
CA ALA A 225 -14.68 -3.61 2.59
C ALA A 225 -15.24 -3.98 1.20
N VAL A 226 -15.67 -5.24 1.00
CA VAL A 226 -16.31 -5.68 -0.25
C VAL A 226 -17.62 -4.94 -0.50
N LYS A 227 -18.40 -4.63 0.54
CA LYS A 227 -19.62 -3.80 0.40
C LYS A 227 -19.31 -2.38 -0.06
N LEU A 228 -18.18 -1.81 0.36
CA LEU A 228 -17.72 -0.49 -0.08
C LEU A 228 -17.32 -0.50 -1.56
N ASN A 229 -16.68 -1.57 -2.03
CA ASN A 229 -16.37 -1.76 -3.43
C ASN A 229 -16.38 -3.25 -3.82
N PRO A 230 -17.44 -3.71 -4.52
CA PRO A 230 -17.57 -5.10 -4.91
C PRO A 230 -16.47 -5.64 -5.84
N LYS A 231 -15.69 -4.75 -6.49
CA LYS A 231 -14.57 -5.14 -7.37
C LYS A 231 -13.31 -5.57 -6.59
N TRP A 232 -13.28 -5.35 -5.29
CA TRP A 232 -12.15 -5.70 -4.42
C TRP A 232 -12.11 -7.20 -4.12
N LYS A 233 -11.65 -7.96 -5.11
CA LYS A 233 -11.60 -9.43 -5.05
C LYS A 233 -10.69 -9.92 -3.93
N GLU A 234 -9.56 -9.26 -3.71
CA GLU A 234 -8.64 -9.60 -2.61
C GLU A 234 -9.37 -9.66 -1.25
N TYR A 235 -10.21 -8.67 -0.96
CA TYR A 235 -10.97 -8.61 0.29
C TYR A 235 -12.04 -9.71 0.36
N SER A 236 -12.64 -10.07 -0.77
CA SER A 236 -13.56 -11.22 -0.84
C SER A 236 -12.84 -12.52 -0.48
N ASP A 237 -11.64 -12.72 -0.99
CA ASP A 237 -10.86 -13.93 -0.75
C ASP A 237 -10.33 -13.98 0.69
N LEU A 238 -9.89 -12.84 1.24
CA LEU A 238 -9.50 -12.68 2.64
C LEU A 238 -10.67 -12.92 3.60
N ALA A 239 -11.87 -12.43 3.27
CA ALA A 239 -13.09 -12.68 4.04
C ALA A 239 -13.38 -14.19 4.11
N LYS A 240 -13.48 -14.84 2.95
CA LYS A 240 -13.75 -16.29 2.84
C LYS A 240 -12.71 -17.11 3.60
N LYS A 241 -11.42 -16.79 3.44
CA LYS A 241 -10.33 -17.46 4.14
C LYS A 241 -10.45 -17.31 5.65
N SER A 242 -10.69 -16.10 6.14
CA SER A 242 -10.84 -15.82 7.58
C SER A 242 -12.04 -16.54 8.16
N LYS A 243 -13.19 -16.51 7.47
CA LYS A 243 -14.40 -17.25 7.88
C LYS A 243 -14.15 -18.74 7.98
N LYS A 244 -13.53 -19.32 6.95
CA LYS A 244 -13.18 -20.75 6.92
C LYS A 244 -12.29 -21.14 8.09
N MET A 245 -11.25 -20.35 8.38
CA MET A 245 -10.35 -20.58 9.51
C MET A 245 -11.10 -20.53 10.84
N GLY A 246 -11.93 -19.49 11.06
CA GLY A 246 -12.72 -19.36 12.30
C GLY A 246 -13.72 -20.51 12.51
N LEU A 247 -14.43 -20.93 11.46
CA LEU A 247 -15.40 -22.03 11.54
C LEU A 247 -14.75 -23.40 11.76
N ALA A 248 -13.52 -23.60 11.28
CA ALA A 248 -12.77 -24.83 11.48
C ALA A 248 -12.32 -25.03 12.95
N LEU A 249 -12.20 -23.94 13.72
CA LEU A 249 -11.81 -24.01 15.13
C LEU A 249 -12.98 -24.52 15.99
N LYS A 250 -12.81 -25.73 16.52
CA LYS A 250 -13.73 -26.34 17.50
C LYS A 250 -13.45 -25.74 18.87
N THR A 251 -14.43 -25.04 19.41
CA THR A 251 -14.44 -24.59 20.81
C THR A 251 -15.14 -25.66 21.64
N ARG A 252 -14.52 -26.12 22.72
CA ARG A 252 -15.19 -26.96 23.74
C ARG A 252 -16.23 -26.15 24.50
#